data_AF-A0A2N2WS55-F1
#
_entry.id   AF-A0A2N2WS55-F1
#
_cell.length_a   1.000
_cell.length_b   1.000
_cell.length_c   1.000
_cell.angle_alpha   90.00
_cell.angle_beta   90.00
_cell.angle_gamma   90.00
#
_symmetry.space_group_name_H-M   'P 1'
#
loop_
_entity.id
_entity.type
_entity.pdbx_description
1 polymer ?
#
loop_
_entity_poly.entity_id
_entity_poly.type
_entity_poly.pdbx_seq_one_letter_code
_entity_poly.pdbx_strand_id
1 'polypeptide(L)'
;MEGNRTSGNYLYPINQLSESFKAQFLDSLKRTLRKQEKMSLFFDTVQMAYKTRWVVHCEPSLANADHVVKYLGQYTHRVAITNKRILDIADGKVTFIAKDYRDNAINKPVTLEGVEFLRRFTLHILPSRFVKIRHYGIYNHTVKSHMGLLFVPEKKPDVDALINRQNPPETGLQRFERLTGVNPCTCPLCKSG
;
A
#
# COMPACT_ATOMS: atom_id res chain seq x y z
N MET A 1 33.18 -20.08 -11.30
CA MET A 1 32.38 -18.85 -11.44
C MET A 1 31.91 -18.47 -10.05
N GLU A 2 32.42 -17.35 -9.57
CA GLU A 2 32.45 -16.96 -8.17
C GLU A 2 31.06 -16.79 -7.56
N GLY A 3 30.87 -17.41 -6.39
CA GLY A 3 29.72 -17.16 -5.53
C GLY A 3 29.80 -15.75 -4.98
N ASN A 4 29.17 -14.81 -5.69
CA ASN A 4 29.06 -13.43 -5.26
C ASN A 4 28.24 -13.41 -3.96
N ARG A 5 28.92 -13.10 -2.85
CA ARG A 5 28.29 -12.92 -1.53
C ARG A 5 27.21 -11.86 -1.69
N THR A 6 25.98 -12.24 -1.37
CA THR A 6 24.78 -11.39 -1.34
C THR A 6 24.95 -10.25 -0.32
N SER A 7 25.64 -9.18 -0.70
CA SER A 7 25.87 -7.99 0.13
C SER A 7 24.74 -6.96 -0.03
N GLY A 8 23.50 -7.42 -0.16
CA GLY A 8 22.30 -6.58 -0.16
C GLY A 8 21.49 -6.86 1.09
N ASN A 9 20.97 -5.83 1.75
CA ASN A 9 19.93 -6.02 2.75
C ASN A 9 18.66 -6.44 1.98
N TYR A 10 18.27 -7.70 2.09
CA TYR A 10 17.04 -8.21 1.50
C TYR A 10 15.97 -8.33 2.58
N LEU A 11 14.71 -8.04 2.24
CA LEU A 11 13.59 -8.22 3.17
C LEU A 11 13.42 -9.68 3.59
N TYR A 12 13.78 -10.62 2.71
CA TYR A 12 13.74 -12.06 2.95
C TYR A 12 15.04 -12.73 2.48
N PRO A 13 15.47 -13.83 3.11
CA PRO A 13 16.59 -14.62 2.61
C PRO A 13 16.28 -15.22 1.23
N ILE A 14 17.04 -14.83 0.20
CA ILE A 14 16.79 -15.23 -1.21
C ILE A 14 16.73 -16.75 -1.39
N ASN A 15 17.61 -17.48 -0.71
CA ASN A 15 17.66 -18.94 -0.80
C ASN A 15 16.37 -19.59 -0.25
N GLN A 16 15.88 -19.10 0.90
CA GLN A 16 14.63 -19.61 1.49
C GLN A 16 13.42 -19.27 0.63
N LEU A 17 13.41 -18.05 0.06
CA LEU A 17 12.36 -17.63 -0.85
C LEU A 17 12.34 -18.47 -2.13
N SER A 18 13.51 -18.78 -2.69
CA SER A 18 13.63 -19.60 -3.91
C SER A 18 13.10 -21.02 -3.68
N GLU A 19 13.45 -21.65 -2.56
CA GLU A 19 12.95 -22.99 -2.22
C GLU A 19 11.45 -22.97 -1.90
N SER A 20 10.97 -21.97 -1.15
CA SER A 20 9.55 -21.82 -0.81
C SER A 20 8.69 -21.61 -2.07
N PHE A 21 9.15 -20.75 -2.98
CA PHE A 21 8.48 -20.49 -4.25
C PHE A 21 8.44 -21.74 -5.13
N LYS A 22 9.58 -22.43 -5.29
CA LYS A 22 9.68 -23.70 -6.02
C LYS A 22 8.68 -24.73 -5.48
N ALA A 23 8.63 -24.92 -4.17
CA ALA A 23 7.72 -25.87 -3.54
C ALA A 23 6.24 -25.53 -3.80
N GLN A 24 5.84 -24.27 -3.56
CA GLN A 24 4.45 -23.84 -3.76
C GLN A 24 4.03 -23.89 -5.23
N PHE A 25 4.90 -23.44 -6.14
CA PHE A 25 4.62 -23.44 -7.58
C PHE A 25 4.46 -24.87 -8.12
N LEU A 26 5.43 -25.76 -7.84
CA LEU A 26 5.40 -27.13 -8.34
C LEU A 26 4.27 -27.95 -7.72
N ASP A 27 3.90 -27.71 -6.47
CA ASP A 27 2.73 -28.35 -5.87
C ASP A 27 1.42 -27.87 -6.53
N SER A 28 1.26 -26.56 -6.75
CA SER A 28 0.12 -25.99 -7.49
C SER A 28 0.02 -26.54 -8.92
N LEU A 29 1.16 -26.64 -9.62
CA LEU A 29 1.26 -27.22 -10.95
C LEU A 29 0.83 -28.70 -10.95
N LYS A 30 1.35 -29.51 -10.03
CA LYS A 30 0.95 -30.93 -9.85
C LYS A 30 -0.54 -31.08 -9.61
N ARG A 31 -1.15 -30.23 -8.78
CA ARG A 31 -2.60 -30.26 -8.52
C ARG A 31 -3.38 -29.97 -9.79
N THR A 32 -2.95 -28.99 -10.57
CA THR A 32 -3.60 -28.62 -11.84
C THR A 32 -3.47 -29.73 -12.89
N LEU A 33 -2.28 -30.31 -13.06
CA LEU A 33 -2.04 -31.39 -14.01
C LEU A 33 -2.81 -32.67 -13.67
N ARG A 34 -2.97 -32.99 -12.39
CA ARG A 34 -3.80 -34.11 -11.93
C ARG A 34 -5.28 -33.89 -12.26
N LYS A 35 -5.81 -32.67 -12.06
CA LYS A 35 -7.20 -32.34 -12.43
C LYS A 35 -7.47 -32.44 -13.93
N GLN A 36 -6.44 -32.24 -14.76
CA GLN A 36 -6.54 -32.35 -16.21
C GLN A 36 -6.16 -33.74 -16.74
N GLU A 37 -5.86 -34.71 -15.88
CA GLU A 37 -5.39 -36.06 -16.24
C GLU A 37 -4.11 -36.10 -17.10
N LYS A 38 -3.35 -34.99 -17.13
CA LYS A 38 -2.10 -34.85 -17.92
C LYS A 38 -0.85 -35.15 -17.12
N MET A 39 -0.98 -35.63 -15.88
CA MET A 39 0.16 -35.81 -14.97
C MET A 39 1.20 -36.79 -15.53
N SER A 40 0.76 -37.85 -16.23
CA SER A 40 1.65 -38.83 -16.85
C SER A 40 2.56 -38.22 -17.92
N LEU A 41 2.02 -37.31 -18.74
CA LEU A 41 2.75 -36.65 -19.84
C LEU A 41 3.88 -35.74 -19.36
N PHE A 42 3.72 -35.16 -18.16
CA PHE A 42 4.66 -34.17 -17.61
C PHE A 42 5.42 -34.66 -16.38
N PHE A 43 5.28 -35.94 -16.01
CA PHE A 43 5.85 -36.47 -14.78
C PHE A 43 7.36 -36.24 -14.73
N ASP A 44 8.09 -36.64 -15.78
CA ASP A 44 9.55 -36.51 -15.84
C ASP A 44 10.00 -35.04 -15.83
N THR A 45 9.30 -34.17 -16.56
CA THR A 45 9.57 -32.73 -16.59
C THR A 45 9.38 -32.10 -15.22
N VAL A 46 8.32 -32.49 -14.50
CA VAL A 46 8.07 -32.01 -13.14
C VAL A 46 9.16 -32.51 -12.20
N GLN A 47 9.55 -33.79 -12.27
CA GLN A 47 10.65 -34.33 -11.45
C GLN A 47 11.98 -33.64 -11.74
N MET A 48 12.27 -33.35 -13.01
CA MET A 48 13.44 -32.57 -13.41
C MET A 48 13.40 -31.17 -12.79
N ALA A 49 12.25 -30.49 -12.83
CA ALA A 49 12.08 -29.18 -12.21
C ALA A 49 12.27 -29.19 -10.68
N TYR A 50 11.93 -30.29 -10.00
CA TYR A 50 12.25 -30.50 -8.57
C TYR A 50 13.74 -30.67 -8.31
N LYS A 51 14.51 -31.23 -9.25
CA LYS A 51 15.97 -31.41 -9.10
C LYS A 51 16.76 -30.14 -9.45
N THR A 52 16.23 -29.32 -10.35
CA THR A 52 16.86 -28.06 -10.74
C THR A 52 16.95 -27.09 -9.55
N ARG A 53 18.05 -26.34 -9.47
CA ARG A 53 18.20 -25.22 -8.54
C ARG A 53 17.44 -24.02 -9.07
N TRP A 54 16.45 -23.55 -8.31
CA TRP A 54 15.69 -22.35 -8.67
C TRP A 54 16.38 -21.13 -8.10
N VAL A 55 16.41 -20.05 -8.87
CA VAL A 55 16.92 -18.75 -8.44
C VAL A 55 15.81 -17.74 -8.65
N VAL A 56 15.31 -17.18 -7.56
CA VAL A 56 14.36 -16.06 -7.61
C VAL A 56 15.16 -14.77 -7.69
N HIS A 57 14.83 -13.94 -8.68
CA HIS A 57 15.36 -12.58 -8.74
C HIS A 57 14.68 -11.73 -7.67
N CYS A 58 15.45 -11.32 -6.67
CA CYS A 58 15.02 -10.35 -5.66
C CYS A 58 15.85 -9.09 -5.79
N GLU A 59 15.16 -7.95 -5.85
CA GLU A 59 15.82 -6.67 -5.63
C GLU A 59 16.10 -6.50 -4.14
N PRO A 60 17.24 -5.91 -3.76
CA PRO A 60 17.51 -5.57 -2.37
C PRO A 60 16.37 -4.69 -1.83
N SER A 61 16.09 -4.81 -0.53
CA SER A 61 15.05 -3.98 0.09
C SER A 61 15.34 -2.52 -0.23
N LEU A 62 14.29 -1.78 -0.58
CA LEU A 62 14.35 -0.33 -0.75
C LEU A 62 15.24 0.24 0.35
N ALA A 63 16.29 0.98 -0.02
CA ALA A 63 17.19 1.65 0.92
C ALA A 63 16.38 2.33 2.04
N ASN A 64 16.96 2.51 3.25
CA ASN A 64 16.47 3.24 4.44
C ASN A 64 14.93 3.46 4.58
N ALA A 65 14.37 3.18 5.76
CA ALA A 65 12.99 3.53 6.12
C ALA A 65 12.53 4.92 5.60
N ASP A 66 13.38 5.94 5.63
CA ASP A 66 13.07 7.28 5.07
C ASP A 66 12.70 7.25 3.58
N HIS A 67 13.40 6.45 2.78
CA HIS A 67 13.11 6.32 1.35
C HIS A 67 11.80 5.56 1.12
N VAL A 68 11.48 4.56 1.95
CA VAL A 68 10.18 3.87 1.92
C VAL A 68 9.05 4.83 2.28
N VAL A 69 9.22 5.63 3.34
CA VAL A 69 8.23 6.65 3.75
C VAL A 69 8.06 7.70 2.65
N LYS A 70 9.16 8.18 2.06
CA LYS A 70 9.14 9.14 0.96
C LYS A 70 8.50 8.56 -0.30
N TYR A 71 8.73 7.29 -0.58
CA TYR A 71 8.08 6.57 -1.68
C TYR A 71 6.58 6.50 -1.41
N LEU A 72 6.15 5.90 -0.30
CA LEU A 72 4.74 5.76 0.07
C LEU A 72 4.02 7.11 0.12
N GLY A 73 4.61 8.13 0.76
CA GLY A 73 4.05 9.47 0.83
C GLY A 73 3.81 10.11 -0.54
N GLN A 74 4.65 9.82 -1.54
CA GLN A 74 4.39 10.26 -2.91
C GLN A 74 3.19 9.53 -3.52
N TYR A 75 3.03 8.23 -3.30
CA TYR A 75 1.88 7.48 -3.82
C TYR A 75 0.56 7.82 -3.12
N THR A 76 0.59 8.22 -1.84
CA THR A 76 -0.62 8.60 -1.11
C THR A 76 -1.06 10.03 -1.45
N HIS A 77 -0.12 10.98 -1.48
CA HIS A 77 -0.46 12.40 -1.61
C HIS A 77 -0.40 12.93 -3.04
N ARG A 78 0.46 12.41 -3.91
CA ARG A 78 0.57 12.94 -5.28
C ARG A 78 -0.52 12.37 -6.19
N VAL A 79 -0.91 13.18 -7.18
CA VAL A 79 -1.82 12.83 -8.28
C VAL A 79 -0.97 12.35 -9.47
N ALA A 80 -1.54 12.29 -10.67
CA ALA A 80 -0.91 11.89 -11.94
C ALA A 80 0.48 12.50 -12.19
N ILE A 81 0.62 13.81 -11.97
CA ILE A 81 1.83 14.58 -12.30
C ILE A 81 2.02 15.74 -11.32
N THR A 82 3.27 16.12 -11.06
CA THR A 82 3.61 17.28 -10.22
C THR A 82 3.76 18.54 -11.08
N ASN A 83 3.38 19.72 -10.56
CA ASN A 83 3.51 20.99 -11.28
C ASN A 83 4.93 21.25 -11.82
N LYS A 84 5.98 20.90 -11.07
CA LYS A 84 7.38 21.06 -11.53
C LYS A 84 7.72 20.32 -12.83
N ARG A 85 6.89 19.35 -13.24
CA ARG A 85 7.09 18.58 -14.47
C ARG A 85 6.38 19.22 -15.65
N ILE A 86 5.46 20.16 -15.43
CA ILE A 86 4.85 20.95 -16.49
C ILE A 86 5.84 22.08 -16.81
N LEU A 87 6.30 22.09 -18.05
CA LEU A 87 7.30 23.05 -18.53
C LEU A 87 6.64 24.27 -19.15
N ASP A 88 5.56 24.06 -19.90
CA ASP A 88 4.89 25.13 -20.63
C ASP A 88 3.42 24.78 -20.92
N ILE A 89 2.59 25.82 -21.01
CA ILE A 89 1.19 25.75 -21.41
C ILE A 89 0.93 26.92 -22.37
N ALA A 90 0.95 26.63 -23.67
CA ALA A 90 0.77 27.62 -24.72
C ALA A 90 -0.01 27.00 -25.90
N ASP A 91 -0.75 27.83 -26.64
CA ASP A 91 -1.46 27.46 -27.88
C ASP A 91 -2.35 26.21 -27.75
N GLY A 92 -3.03 26.06 -26.62
CA GLY A 92 -3.89 24.91 -26.34
C GLY A 92 -3.14 23.61 -26.08
N LYS A 93 -1.81 23.64 -25.96
CA LYS A 93 -0.94 22.48 -25.71
C LYS A 93 -0.30 22.56 -24.33
N VAL A 94 0.05 21.40 -23.80
CA VAL A 94 0.75 21.26 -22.53
C VAL A 94 2.04 20.48 -22.77
N THR A 95 3.17 21.08 -22.42
CA THR A 95 4.48 20.44 -22.48
C THR A 95 4.91 20.04 -21.08
N PHE A 96 5.24 18.77 -20.87
CA PHE A 96 5.65 18.25 -19.57
C PHE A 96 6.73 17.17 -19.69
N ILE A 97 7.53 17.00 -18.64
CA ILE A 97 8.56 15.95 -18.58
C ILE A 97 7.90 14.60 -18.31
N ALA A 98 8.06 13.64 -19.23
CA ALA A 98 7.67 12.24 -19.09
C ALA A 98 8.90 11.31 -19.07
N LYS A 99 8.76 10.12 -18.48
CA LYS A 99 9.82 9.10 -18.47
C LYS A 99 9.59 8.16 -19.64
N ASP A 100 10.56 8.06 -20.54
CA ASP A 100 10.48 7.23 -21.74
C ASP A 100 11.05 5.84 -21.47
N TYR A 101 10.19 4.89 -21.09
CA TYR A 101 10.62 3.53 -20.78
C TYR A 101 11.17 2.75 -21.98
N ARG A 102 10.92 3.19 -23.21
CA ARG A 102 11.47 2.55 -24.41
C ARG A 102 12.92 2.98 -24.66
N ASP A 103 13.30 4.13 -24.13
CA ASP A 103 14.65 4.68 -24.23
C ASP A 103 15.29 4.85 -22.84
N ASN A 104 15.67 3.71 -22.24
CA ASN A 104 16.39 3.65 -20.96
C ASN A 104 15.75 4.43 -19.81
N ALA A 105 14.44 4.65 -19.85
CA ALA A 105 13.70 5.40 -18.85
C ALA A 105 14.25 6.84 -18.68
N ILE A 106 14.71 7.47 -19.77
CA ILE A 106 15.19 8.85 -19.77
C ILE A 106 14.00 9.82 -19.60
N ASN A 107 14.23 10.93 -18.88
CA ASN A 107 13.24 11.99 -18.74
C ASN A 107 13.29 12.90 -19.97
N LYS A 108 12.19 13.03 -20.71
CA LYS A 108 12.08 13.84 -21.93
C LYS A 108 10.85 14.76 -21.89
N PRO A 109 10.93 15.96 -22.49
CA PRO A 109 9.74 16.78 -22.70
C PRO A 109 8.79 16.09 -23.69
N VAL A 110 7.51 16.08 -23.37
CA VAL A 110 6.42 15.57 -24.19
C VAL A 110 5.35 16.64 -24.25
N THR A 111 4.88 16.93 -25.46
CA THR A 111 3.81 17.90 -25.71
C THR A 111 2.56 17.16 -26.14
N LEU A 112 1.42 17.49 -25.51
CA LEU A 112 0.11 16.97 -25.87
C LEU A 112 -0.88 18.12 -26.05
N GLU A 113 -1.92 17.87 -26.84
CA GLU A 113 -3.12 18.72 -26.83
C GLU A 113 -3.68 18.80 -25.41
N GLY A 114 -4.10 20.00 -24.99
CA GLY A 114 -4.58 20.26 -23.63
C GLY A 114 -5.79 19.40 -23.26
N VAL A 115 -6.66 19.12 -24.24
CA VAL A 115 -7.82 18.22 -24.07
C VAL A 115 -7.35 16.78 -23.77
N GLU A 116 -6.35 16.28 -24.49
CA GLU A 116 -5.83 14.93 -24.25
C GLU A 116 -5.05 14.86 -22.94
N PHE A 117 -4.32 15.92 -22.57
CA PHE A 117 -3.68 16.03 -21.26
C PHE A 117 -4.71 15.96 -20.13
N LEU A 118 -5.80 16.74 -20.21
CA LEU A 118 -6.88 16.71 -19.23
C LEU A 118 -7.56 15.34 -19.16
N ARG A 119 -7.87 14.73 -20.32
CA ARG A 119 -8.45 13.39 -20.38
C ARG A 119 -7.57 12.36 -19.67
N ARG A 120 -6.25 12.40 -19.85
CA ARG A 120 -5.31 11.50 -19.15
C ARG A 120 -5.18 11.83 -17.67
N PHE A 121 -5.23 13.10 -17.33
CA PHE A 121 -5.15 13.54 -15.94
C PHE A 121 -6.36 13.04 -15.14
N THR A 122 -7.57 13.15 -15.70
CA THR A 122 -8.81 12.72 -15.03
C THR A 122 -8.89 11.21 -14.82
N LEU A 123 -8.18 10.39 -15.60
CA LEU A 123 -8.06 8.94 -15.33
C LEU A 123 -7.45 8.62 -13.96
N HIS A 124 -6.74 9.57 -13.34
CA HIS A 124 -6.16 9.41 -12.00
C HIS A 124 -7.11 9.87 -10.88
N ILE A 125 -8.27 10.42 -11.23
CA ILE A 125 -9.32 10.76 -10.28
C ILE A 125 -10.14 9.50 -10.03
N LEU A 126 -10.13 9.05 -8.78
CA LEU A 126 -10.91 7.89 -8.38
C LEU A 126 -12.40 8.22 -8.42
N PRO A 127 -13.26 7.33 -8.97
CA PRO A 127 -14.70 7.51 -8.90
C PRO A 127 -15.20 7.62 -7.46
N SER A 128 -16.41 8.14 -7.29
CA SER A 128 -17.04 8.22 -5.97
C SER A 128 -17.03 6.85 -5.27
N ARG A 129 -16.73 6.86 -3.96
CA ARG A 129 -16.60 5.67 -3.09
C ARG A 129 -15.34 4.81 -3.32
N PHE A 130 -14.44 5.17 -4.24
CA PHE A 130 -13.13 4.55 -4.36
C PHE A 130 -12.08 5.31 -3.53
N VAL A 131 -11.26 4.58 -2.79
CA VAL A 131 -10.20 5.13 -1.94
C VAL A 131 -8.82 4.85 -2.54
N LYS A 132 -7.90 5.80 -2.39
CA LYS A 132 -6.53 5.69 -2.90
C LYS A 132 -5.70 4.65 -2.12
N ILE A 133 -5.94 4.54 -0.81
CA ILE A 133 -5.32 3.55 0.07
C ILE A 133 -6.38 2.58 0.55
N ARG A 134 -6.20 1.30 0.26
CA ARG A 134 -7.03 0.22 0.80
C ARG A 134 -6.37 -0.33 2.05
N HIS A 135 -7.14 -0.43 3.13
CA HIS A 135 -6.67 -1.03 4.37
C HIS A 135 -6.86 -2.55 4.33
N TYR A 136 -5.81 -3.30 4.67
CA TYR A 136 -5.80 -4.77 4.67
C TYR A 136 -5.31 -5.32 6.02
N GLY A 137 -5.55 -6.62 6.24
CA GLY A 137 -5.14 -7.32 7.46
C GLY A 137 -5.76 -6.67 8.70
N ILE A 138 -4.93 -6.41 9.71
CA ILE A 138 -5.35 -5.80 10.99
C ILE A 138 -5.98 -4.41 10.81
N TYR A 139 -5.64 -3.68 9.73
CA TYR A 139 -6.21 -2.35 9.48
C TYR A 139 -7.53 -2.39 8.70
N ASN A 140 -7.96 -3.56 8.21
CA ASN A 140 -9.27 -3.72 7.58
C ASN A 140 -10.37 -3.37 8.60
N HIS A 141 -11.38 -2.58 8.20
CA HIS A 141 -12.47 -2.16 9.07
C HIS A 141 -13.16 -3.33 9.79
N THR A 142 -13.43 -4.44 9.09
CA THR A 142 -14.04 -5.64 9.68
C THR A 142 -13.10 -6.28 10.70
N VAL A 143 -11.82 -6.38 10.41
CA VAL A 143 -10.85 -6.95 11.36
C VAL A 143 -10.67 -6.02 12.56
N LYS A 144 -10.64 -4.71 12.36
CA LYS A 144 -10.54 -3.69 13.42
C LYS A 144 -11.76 -3.70 14.34
N SER A 145 -12.98 -3.88 13.82
CA SER A 145 -14.17 -4.05 14.66
C SER A 145 -14.12 -5.32 15.50
N HIS A 146 -13.41 -6.35 15.04
CA HIS A 146 -13.19 -7.59 15.78
C HIS A 146 -11.85 -7.65 16.55
N MET A 147 -11.01 -6.60 16.48
CA MET A 147 -9.69 -6.61 17.15
C MET A 147 -9.79 -6.65 18.67
N GLY A 148 -10.89 -6.17 19.25
CA GLY A 148 -11.17 -6.31 20.69
C GLY A 148 -11.30 -7.77 21.16
N LEU A 149 -11.49 -8.73 20.24
CA LEU A 149 -11.56 -10.17 20.53
C LEU A 149 -10.21 -10.89 20.34
N LEU A 150 -9.25 -10.30 19.61
CA LEU A 150 -8.01 -10.95 19.19
C LEU A 150 -6.76 -10.37 19.84
N PHE A 151 -6.78 -9.08 20.19
CA PHE A 151 -5.68 -8.38 20.86
C PHE A 151 -6.22 -7.68 22.10
N VAL A 152 -6.54 -8.47 23.14
CA VAL A 152 -6.68 -7.93 24.48
C VAL A 152 -5.27 -7.89 25.06
N PRO A 153 -4.60 -6.73 25.18
CA PRO A 153 -3.45 -6.66 26.07
C PRO A 153 -3.96 -7.00 27.47
N GLU A 154 -3.35 -7.96 28.16
CA GLU A 154 -3.62 -8.21 29.58
C GLU A 154 -3.26 -6.95 30.39
N LYS A 155 -4.19 -6.01 30.46
CA LYS A 155 -4.16 -4.95 31.46
C LYS A 155 -5.17 -5.32 32.52
N LYS A 156 -4.68 -5.90 33.61
CA LYS A 156 -5.41 -5.91 34.88
C LYS A 156 -5.67 -4.44 35.24
N PRO A 157 -6.92 -4.01 35.43
CA PRO A 157 -7.19 -2.63 35.77
C PRO A 157 -6.73 -2.33 37.20
N ASP A 158 -6.10 -1.18 37.36
CA ASP A 158 -5.87 -0.54 38.65
C ASP A 158 -7.21 -0.06 39.25
N VAL A 159 -7.31 -0.09 40.58
CA VAL A 159 -8.58 0.06 41.34
C VAL A 159 -9.25 1.41 41.03
N ASP A 160 -8.46 2.44 40.75
CA ASP A 160 -8.94 3.79 40.40
C ASP A 160 -9.65 3.87 39.03
N ALA A 161 -9.33 2.95 38.10
CA ALA A 161 -10.00 2.90 36.80
C ALA A 161 -11.40 2.29 36.87
N LEU A 162 -11.68 1.49 37.91
CA LEU A 162 -13.01 0.93 38.17
C LEU A 162 -13.95 1.99 38.78
N ILE A 163 -13.41 2.89 39.60
CA ILE A 163 -14.14 4.03 40.19
C ILE A 163 -14.53 5.02 39.08
N ASN A 164 -13.62 5.36 38.18
CA ASN A 164 -13.89 6.29 37.06
C ASN A 164 -14.86 5.75 36.00
N ARG A 165 -15.05 4.42 35.91
CA ARG A 165 -16.06 3.80 35.02
C ARG A 165 -17.51 4.04 35.45
N GLN A 166 -17.75 4.47 36.68
CA GLN A 166 -19.09 4.79 37.16
C GLN A 166 -19.60 6.14 36.64
N ASN A 167 -18.71 7.00 36.14
CA ASN A 167 -19.11 8.25 35.50
C ASN A 167 -19.48 7.98 34.03
N PRO A 168 -20.66 8.43 33.55
CA PRO A 168 -21.02 8.28 32.16
C PRO A 168 -19.98 8.97 31.25
N PRO A 169 -19.66 8.39 30.09
CA PRO A 169 -18.66 8.97 29.19
C PRO A 169 -19.09 10.35 28.70
N GLU A 170 -18.15 11.31 28.65
CA GLU A 170 -18.39 12.64 28.08
C GLU A 170 -19.04 12.52 26.70
N THR A 171 -20.19 13.18 26.53
CA THR A 171 -20.85 13.32 25.23
C THR A 171 -19.98 14.14 24.27
N GLY A 172 -20.18 14.00 22.97
CA GLY A 172 -19.39 14.71 21.95
C GLY A 172 -19.41 16.24 22.12
N LEU A 173 -20.54 16.79 22.59
CA LEU A 173 -20.71 18.20 22.91
C LEU A 173 -19.84 18.64 24.10
N GLN A 174 -19.89 17.87 25.20
CA GLN A 174 -19.07 18.12 26.40
C GLN A 174 -17.57 18.03 26.08
N ARG A 175 -17.17 17.08 25.22
CA ARG A 175 -15.78 16.93 24.80
C ARG A 175 -15.31 18.11 23.94
N PHE A 176 -16.16 18.59 23.03
CA PHE A 176 -15.86 19.75 22.19
C PHE A 176 -15.69 21.00 23.05
N GLU A 177 -16.61 21.24 23.98
CA GLU A 177 -16.54 22.37 24.91
C GLU A 177 -15.28 22.33 25.78
N ARG A 178 -14.90 21.17 26.33
CA ARG A 178 -13.66 21.04 27.10
C ARG A 178 -12.39 21.31 26.29
N LEU A 179 -12.34 20.87 25.03
CA LEU A 179 -11.15 21.00 24.19
C LEU A 179 -10.99 22.39 23.58
N THR A 180 -12.11 23.06 23.30
CA THR A 180 -12.12 24.34 22.56
C THR A 180 -12.52 25.53 23.42
N GLY A 181 -13.09 25.30 24.60
CA GLY A 181 -13.68 26.32 25.46
C GLY A 181 -14.99 26.91 24.93
N VAL A 182 -15.51 26.40 23.81
CA VAL A 182 -16.69 26.93 23.13
C VAL A 182 -17.82 25.91 23.17
N ASN A 183 -18.97 26.30 23.72
CA ASN A 183 -20.16 25.46 23.68
C ASN A 183 -20.89 25.68 22.35
N PRO A 184 -20.99 24.67 21.48
CA PRO A 184 -21.57 24.82 20.15
C PRO A 184 -23.10 24.94 20.19
N CYS A 185 -23.73 24.67 21.34
CA CYS A 185 -25.15 24.88 21.59
C CYS A 185 -25.46 26.27 22.12
N THR A 186 -24.48 27.16 22.31
CA THR A 186 -24.76 28.56 22.65
C THR A 186 -24.23 29.48 21.55
N CYS A 187 -25.08 30.41 21.13
CA CYS A 187 -24.70 31.39 20.13
C CYS A 187 -23.68 32.37 20.75
N PRO A 188 -22.51 32.60 20.12
CA PRO A 188 -21.49 33.50 20.64
C PRO A 188 -21.92 34.97 20.67
N LEU A 189 -23.00 35.33 19.96
CA LEU A 189 -23.50 36.71 19.86
C LEU A 189 -24.59 37.02 20.89
N CYS A 190 -25.57 36.15 21.06
CA CYS A 190 -26.71 36.38 21.96
C CYS A 190 -26.66 35.53 23.24
N LYS A 191 -25.70 34.60 23.36
CA LYS A 191 -25.50 33.69 24.50
C LYS A 191 -26.71 32.82 24.89
N SER A 192 -27.76 32.83 24.07
CA SER A 192 -28.86 31.88 24.15
C SER A 192 -28.52 30.62 23.34
N GLY A 193 -28.98 29.48 23.84
CA GLY A 193 -28.90 28.17 23.18
C GLY A 193 -30.27 27.65 22.81
#